data_AF-A0A5B0DIY2-F1
#
_entry.id   AF-A0A5B0DIY2-F1
#
_cell.length_a   1.000
_cell.length_b   1.000
_cell.length_c   1.000
_cell.angle_alpha   90.00
_cell.angle_beta   90.00
_cell.angle_gamma   90.00
#
_symmetry.space_group_name_H-M   'P 1'
#
loop_
_entity.id
_entity.type
_entity.pdbx_description
1 polymer ?
#
loop_
_entity_poly.entity_id
_entity_poly.type
_entity_poly.pdbx_seq_one_letter_code
_entity_poly.pdbx_strand_id
1 'polypeptide(L)'
;MSNLKAVIVQCGNEEYAIAVDAVVSIERLEQVNPIPHLPDYMLGLMRIRGELVPILDFEQILYGKTAKGCEDARVVVVQTASLYIGLLVLDAKEILDIPDSALTSSGLMAYSRTPYFTTVANLENRMITVVDPEILSQTLAGMDKIGEYVEAQIAQAK
;
A
#
# COMPACT_ATOMS: atom_id res chain seq x y z
N MET A 1 -5.40 -4.46 -27.02
CA MET A 1 -5.37 -5.50 -25.97
C MET A 1 -5.28 -4.74 -24.66
N SER A 2 -6.21 -4.96 -23.75
CA SER A 2 -6.18 -4.35 -22.42
C SER A 2 -5.06 -4.96 -21.59
N ASN A 3 -4.43 -4.13 -20.77
CA ASN A 3 -3.38 -4.50 -19.85
C ASN A 3 -3.55 -3.73 -18.55
N LEU A 4 -3.13 -4.33 -17.43
CA LEU A 4 -2.94 -3.64 -16.17
C LEU A 4 -1.51 -3.11 -16.14
N LYS A 5 -1.35 -1.79 -16.13
CA LYS A 5 -0.06 -1.17 -15.83
C LYS A 5 0.07 -1.00 -14.31
N ALA A 6 1.10 -1.59 -13.71
CA ALA A 6 1.23 -1.66 -12.25
C ALA A 6 2.65 -1.34 -11.79
N VAL A 7 2.75 -0.71 -10.62
CA VAL A 7 3.98 -0.64 -9.83
C VAL A 7 4.12 -1.95 -9.06
N ILE A 8 5.28 -2.59 -9.20
CA ILE A 8 5.61 -3.82 -8.47
C ILE A 8 6.36 -3.43 -7.20
N VAL A 9 5.88 -3.97 -6.09
CA VAL A 9 6.42 -3.75 -4.75
C VAL A 9 6.80 -5.08 -4.11
N GLN A 10 7.89 -5.06 -3.34
CA GLN A 10 8.32 -6.21 -2.55
C GLN A 10 7.69 -6.13 -1.16
N CYS A 11 7.09 -7.25 -0.73
CA CYS A 11 6.63 -7.41 0.65
C CYS A 11 6.91 -8.86 1.10
N GLY A 12 7.61 -9.02 2.22
CA GLY A 12 8.21 -10.29 2.62
C GLY A 12 9.09 -10.87 1.50
N ASN A 13 8.81 -12.11 1.12
CA ASN A 13 9.48 -12.79 -0.01
C ASN A 13 8.62 -12.82 -1.28
N GLU A 14 7.54 -12.03 -1.33
CA GLU A 14 6.57 -12.03 -2.42
C GLU A 14 6.51 -10.66 -3.12
N GLU A 15 6.04 -10.67 -4.36
CA GLU A 15 5.80 -9.49 -5.17
C GLU A 15 4.30 -9.16 -5.20
N TYR A 16 4.00 -7.88 -5.09
CA TYR A 16 2.65 -7.34 -5.16
C TYR A 16 2.56 -6.26 -6.23
N ALA A 17 1.40 -6.12 -6.85
CA ALA A 17 1.13 -5.12 -7.87
C ALA A 17 0.09 -4.12 -7.37
N ILE A 18 0.40 -2.83 -7.53
CA ILE A 18 -0.55 -1.73 -7.33
C ILE A 18 -0.76 -1.06 -8.68
N ALA A 19 -2.02 -0.88 -9.09
CA ALA A 19 -2.34 -0.21 -10.34
C ALA A 19 -1.68 1.17 -10.40
N VAL A 20 -1.01 1.48 -11.51
CA VAL A 20 -0.24 2.73 -11.66
C VAL A 20 -1.14 3.96 -11.53
N ASP A 21 -2.41 3.84 -11.93
CA ASP A 21 -3.39 4.92 -11.87
C ASP A 21 -3.75 5.32 -10.43
N ALA A 22 -3.55 4.41 -9.46
CA ALA A 22 -3.73 4.71 -8.05
C ALA A 22 -2.46 5.30 -7.41
N VAL A 23 -1.29 5.15 -8.02
CA VAL A 23 0.00 5.59 -7.47
C VAL A 23 0.26 7.06 -7.80
N VAL A 24 0.43 7.87 -6.76
CA VAL A 24 0.69 9.31 -6.85
C VAL A 24 2.20 9.60 -6.89
N SER A 25 2.95 8.95 -6.02
CA SER A 25 4.42 9.04 -5.98
C SER A 25 5.04 7.88 -5.22
N ILE A 26 6.35 7.72 -5.37
CA ILE A 26 7.16 6.78 -4.60
C ILE A 26 8.24 7.61 -3.91
N GLU A 27 8.22 7.63 -2.58
CA GLU A 27 9.09 8.45 -1.76
C GLU A 27 10.00 7.59 -0.89
N ARG A 28 11.06 8.17 -0.33
CA ARG A 28 11.80 7.55 0.77
C ARG A 28 11.04 7.76 2.07
N LEU A 29 11.12 6.80 2.98
CA LEU A 29 10.59 6.99 4.32
C LEU A 29 11.41 8.06 5.05
N GLU A 30 10.76 9.16 5.42
CA GLU A 30 11.32 10.17 6.31
C GLU A 30 10.96 9.88 7.77
N GLN A 31 11.33 10.79 8.68
CA GLN A 31 11.00 10.64 10.09
C GLN A 31 9.49 10.65 10.29
N VAL A 32 8.95 9.51 10.71
CA VAL A 32 7.57 9.34 11.16
C VAL A 32 7.56 8.90 12.62
N ASN A 33 6.70 9.53 13.41
CA ASN A 33 6.52 9.24 14.82
C ASN A 33 5.23 8.44 15.03
N PRO A 34 5.29 7.32 15.77
CA PRO A 34 4.10 6.55 16.12
C PRO A 34 3.09 7.39 16.88
N ILE A 35 1.80 7.16 16.61
CA ILE A 35 0.70 7.85 17.29
C ILE A 35 0.08 6.89 18.31
N PRO A 36 -0.01 7.28 19.59
CA PRO A 36 -0.64 6.45 20.62
C PRO A 36 -2.07 6.04 20.26
N HIS A 37 -2.43 4.80 20.62
CA HIS A 37 -3.76 4.23 20.46
C HIS A 37 -4.25 4.00 19.01
N LEU A 38 -3.39 4.23 18.02
CA LEU A 38 -3.62 3.79 16.64
C LEU A 38 -3.02 2.39 16.41
N PRO A 39 -3.49 1.65 15.39
CA PRO A 39 -2.97 0.32 15.08
C PRO A 39 -1.46 0.32 14.80
N ASP A 40 -0.76 -0.75 15.20
CA ASP A 40 0.71 -0.85 15.08
C ASP A 40 1.24 -0.77 13.64
N TYR A 41 0.40 -1.10 12.64
CA TYR A 41 0.75 -0.92 11.24
C TYR A 41 0.80 0.56 10.82
N MET A 42 0.25 1.48 11.61
CA MET A 42 0.28 2.91 11.33
C MET A 42 1.54 3.53 11.96
N LEU A 43 2.54 3.84 11.12
CA LEU A 43 3.84 4.33 11.59
C LEU A 43 3.83 5.80 12.02
N GLY A 44 2.90 6.59 11.49
CA GLY A 44 2.78 8.02 11.74
C GLY A 44 2.29 8.78 10.49
N LEU A 45 2.44 10.09 10.53
CA LEU A 45 2.12 10.97 9.41
C LEU A 45 3.41 11.52 8.77
N MET A 46 3.39 11.68 7.45
CA MET A 46 4.46 12.30 6.68
C MET A 46 3.86 13.40 5.80
N ARG A 47 4.57 14.51 5.64
CA ARG A 47 4.13 15.58 4.74
C ARG A 47 4.71 15.33 3.34
N ILE A 48 3.83 15.16 2.35
CA ILE A 48 4.21 14.88 0.97
C ILE A 48 3.56 15.93 0.08
N ARG A 49 4.39 16.77 -0.55
CA ARG A 49 3.94 17.87 -1.44
C ARG A 49 2.86 18.77 -0.81
N GLY A 50 2.97 19.02 0.49
CA GLY A 50 2.03 19.87 1.24
C GLY A 50 0.89 19.10 1.91
N GLU A 51 0.57 17.90 1.45
CA GLU A 51 -0.47 17.04 2.01
C GLU A 51 0.06 16.22 3.19
N LEU A 52 -0.80 15.99 4.18
CA LEU A 52 -0.47 15.17 5.34
C LEU A 52 -0.94 13.74 5.08
N VAL A 53 0.00 12.81 4.95
CA VAL A 53 -0.25 11.43 4.49
C VAL A 53 0.03 10.45 5.64
N PRO A 54 -0.95 9.62 6.04
CA PRO A 54 -0.68 8.51 6.95
C PRO A 54 0.17 7.44 6.28
N ILE A 55 1.21 7.01 6.98
CA ILE A 55 2.13 5.98 6.51
C ILE A 55 1.78 4.66 7.20
N LEU A 56 1.36 3.70 6.39
CA LEU A 56 1.00 2.34 6.79
C LEU A 56 2.14 1.40 6.41
N ASP A 57 2.63 0.61 7.35
CA ASP A 57 3.62 -0.43 7.11
C ASP A 57 2.96 -1.65 6.48
N PHE A 58 3.11 -1.79 5.16
CA PHE A 58 2.52 -2.88 4.40
C PHE A 58 3.09 -4.24 4.82
N GLU A 59 4.35 -4.23 5.25
CA GLU A 59 5.05 -5.37 5.80
C GLU A 59 4.42 -5.83 7.12
N GLN A 60 4.00 -4.86 7.94
CA GLN A 60 3.32 -5.14 9.21
C GLN A 60 1.91 -5.66 8.97
N ILE A 61 1.22 -5.13 7.96
CA ILE A 61 -0.14 -5.53 7.58
C ILE A 61 -0.17 -7.01 7.15
N LEU A 62 0.78 -7.45 6.32
CA LEU A 62 0.75 -8.80 5.75
C LEU A 62 1.48 -9.84 6.60
N TYR A 63 2.64 -9.49 7.17
CA TYR A 63 3.54 -10.47 7.81
C TYR A 63 3.83 -10.16 9.28
N GLY A 64 3.28 -9.08 9.84
CA GLY A 64 3.48 -8.71 11.24
C GLY A 64 4.93 -8.30 11.57
N LYS A 65 5.68 -7.84 10.56
CA LYS A 65 7.06 -7.34 10.68
C LYS A 65 7.13 -5.94 10.12
N THR A 66 8.12 -5.15 10.53
CA THR A 66 8.28 -3.80 10.00
C THR A 66 9.28 -3.72 8.85
N ALA A 67 8.98 -2.94 7.82
CA ALA A 67 9.94 -2.53 6.79
C ALA A 67 10.74 -1.29 7.21
N LYS A 68 10.40 -0.65 8.36
CA LYS A 68 11.09 0.54 8.85
C LYS A 68 12.56 0.23 9.16
N GLY A 69 13.46 1.00 8.55
CA GLY A 69 14.91 0.84 8.72
C GLY A 69 15.58 -0.02 7.67
N CYS A 70 14.82 -0.65 6.76
CA CYS A 70 15.39 -1.27 5.56
C CYS A 70 15.85 -0.19 4.57
N GLU A 71 17.06 -0.35 4.02
CA GLU A 71 17.69 0.64 3.11
C GLU A 71 16.90 0.86 1.81
N ASP A 72 16.36 -0.24 1.28
CA ASP A 72 15.58 -0.23 0.05
C ASP A 72 14.12 0.15 0.26
N ALA A 73 13.65 0.30 1.50
CA ALA A 73 12.25 0.56 1.76
C ALA A 73 11.78 1.88 1.12
N ARG A 74 10.57 1.84 0.56
CA ARG A 74 9.94 2.98 -0.11
C ARG A 74 8.52 3.16 0.39
N VAL A 75 8.06 4.41 0.40
CA VAL A 75 6.67 4.76 0.64
C VAL A 75 6.00 4.94 -0.72
N VAL A 76 5.12 4.00 -1.08
CA VAL A 76 4.27 4.13 -2.26
C VAL A 76 3.02 4.90 -1.86
N VAL A 77 2.93 6.15 -2.29
CA VAL A 77 1.78 7.02 -2.02
C VAL A 77 0.70 6.69 -3.02
N VAL A 78 -0.46 6.31 -2.52
CA VAL A 78 -1.63 5.96 -3.32
C VAL A 78 -2.81 6.86 -2.96
N GLN A 79 -3.66 7.11 -3.96
CA GLN A 79 -4.90 7.83 -3.79
C GLN A 79 -6.06 6.86 -3.59
N THR A 80 -6.81 7.03 -2.51
CA THR A 80 -8.13 6.41 -2.32
C THR A 80 -9.22 7.46 -2.52
N ALA A 81 -10.49 7.06 -2.48
CA ALA A 81 -11.63 7.97 -2.56
C ALA A 81 -11.69 8.94 -1.36
N SER A 82 -11.16 8.55 -0.20
CA SER A 82 -11.26 9.29 1.06
C SER A 82 -10.00 10.09 1.39
N LEU A 83 -8.80 9.54 1.16
CA LEU A 83 -7.55 10.22 1.45
C LEU A 83 -6.37 9.66 0.64
N TYR A 84 -5.25 10.37 0.67
CA TYR A 84 -3.97 9.75 0.31
C TYR A 84 -3.49 8.86 1.46
N ILE A 85 -2.95 7.69 1.14
CA ILE A 85 -2.23 6.83 2.10
C ILE A 85 -0.86 6.49 1.54
N GLY A 86 0.14 6.35 2.41
CA GLY A 86 1.47 5.89 2.04
C GLY A 86 1.67 4.45 2.50
N LEU A 87 2.01 3.55 1.59
CA LEU A 87 2.35 2.16 1.91
C LEU A 87 3.86 2.01 1.98
N LEU A 88 4.40 1.76 3.17
CA LEU A 88 5.81 1.40 3.33
C LEU A 88 6.00 -0.06 2.93
N VAL A 89 6.81 -0.28 1.90
CA VAL A 89 7.16 -1.58 1.32
C VAL A 89 8.67 -1.79 1.38
N LEU A 90 9.14 -3.04 1.27
CA LEU A 90 10.58 -3.34 1.28
C LEU A 90 11.31 -2.79 0.05
N ASP A 91 10.62 -2.74 -1.10
CA ASP A 91 11.14 -2.14 -2.33
C ASP A 91 10.01 -1.75 -3.29
N ALA A 92 10.26 -0.78 -4.16
CA ALA A 92 9.34 -0.36 -5.24
C ALA A 92 10.16 0.20 -6.41
N LYS A 93 10.47 -0.65 -7.41
CA LYS A 93 11.43 -0.28 -8.48
C LYS A 93 10.99 -0.64 -9.90
N GLU A 94 9.93 -1.42 -10.08
CA GLU A 94 9.53 -1.91 -11.40
C GLU A 94 8.11 -1.47 -11.74
N ILE A 95 7.91 -1.09 -13.00
CA ILE A 95 6.57 -0.91 -13.57
C ILE A 95 6.41 -1.97 -14.65
N LEU A 96 5.33 -2.74 -14.56
CA LEU A 96 5.00 -3.79 -15.52
C LEU A 96 3.68 -3.50 -16.22
N ASP A 97 3.64 -3.83 -17.51
CA ASP A 97 2.41 -3.97 -18.28
C ASP A 97 1.98 -5.45 -18.26
N ILE A 98 1.02 -5.77 -17.40
CA ILE A 98 0.52 -7.13 -17.19
C ILE A 98 -0.67 -7.37 -18.13
N PRO A 99 -0.61 -8.34 -19.06
CA PRO A 99 -1.73 -8.62 -19.95
C PRO A 99 -2.90 -9.23 -19.16
N ASP A 100 -4.14 -8.85 -19.49
CA ASP A 100 -5.33 -9.39 -18.82
C ASP A 100 -5.41 -10.93 -18.86
N SER A 101 -4.86 -11.55 -19.91
CA SER A 101 -4.80 -13.01 -20.04
C SER A 101 -3.94 -13.70 -18.97
N ALA A 102 -3.05 -12.96 -18.30
CA ALA A 102 -2.25 -13.46 -17.19
C ALA A 102 -2.94 -13.26 -15.83
N LEU A 103 -4.01 -12.45 -15.76
CA LEU A 103 -4.74 -12.18 -14.52
C LEU A 103 -5.78 -13.29 -14.26
N THR A 104 -5.74 -13.87 -13.07
CA THR A 104 -6.69 -14.89 -12.63
C THR A 104 -7.10 -14.70 -11.17
N SER A 105 -8.35 -15.01 -10.85
CA SER A 105 -8.85 -15.03 -9.48
C SER A 105 -8.63 -16.39 -8.78
N SER A 106 -8.17 -17.43 -9.49
CA SER A 106 -8.00 -18.78 -8.94
C SER A 106 -6.99 -18.86 -7.78
N GLY A 107 -5.99 -17.97 -7.76
CA GLY A 107 -5.01 -17.88 -6.67
C GLY A 107 -5.56 -17.27 -5.38
N LEU A 108 -6.71 -16.60 -5.42
CA LEU A 108 -7.26 -15.84 -4.29
C LEU A 108 -7.91 -16.71 -3.20
N MET A 109 -8.19 -17.99 -3.48
CA MET A 109 -8.81 -18.88 -2.49
C MET A 109 -7.93 -19.10 -1.24
N ALA A 110 -6.61 -18.96 -1.37
CA ALA A 110 -5.69 -18.99 -0.23
C ALA A 110 -5.82 -17.74 0.68
N TYR A 111 -6.42 -16.67 0.17
CA TYR A 111 -6.37 -15.31 0.71
C TYR A 111 -7.71 -14.85 1.31
N SER A 112 -8.48 -15.79 1.89
CA SER A 112 -9.79 -15.51 2.51
C SER A 112 -9.80 -14.44 3.62
N ARG A 113 -8.62 -14.07 4.14
CA ARG A 113 -8.45 -13.04 5.18
C ARG A 113 -8.01 -11.67 4.64
N THR A 114 -7.76 -11.54 3.35
CA THR A 114 -7.18 -10.35 2.71
C THR A 114 -8.07 -9.91 1.54
N PRO A 115 -9.22 -9.26 1.84
CA PRO A 115 -10.23 -8.90 0.83
C PRO A 115 -9.73 -7.90 -0.22
N TYR A 116 -8.61 -7.24 0.04
CA TYR A 116 -7.95 -6.30 -0.85
C TYR A 116 -7.04 -6.95 -1.91
N PHE A 117 -6.90 -8.27 -1.91
CA PHE A 117 -6.28 -8.99 -3.04
C PHE A 117 -7.35 -9.32 -4.08
N THR A 118 -7.23 -8.75 -5.27
CA THR A 118 -8.29 -8.77 -6.27
C THR A 118 -8.06 -9.77 -7.40
N THR A 119 -6.80 -9.98 -7.79
CA THR A 119 -6.36 -10.95 -8.80
C THR A 119 -4.92 -11.36 -8.56
N VAL A 120 -4.49 -12.44 -9.20
CA VAL A 120 -3.09 -12.87 -9.26
C VAL A 120 -2.65 -12.86 -10.71
N ALA A 121 -1.53 -12.21 -11.01
CA ALA A 121 -0.86 -12.26 -12.29
C ALA A 121 0.10 -13.44 -12.31
N ASN A 122 -0.15 -14.40 -13.21
CA ASN A 122 0.75 -15.53 -13.47
C ASN A 122 1.54 -15.25 -14.74
N LEU A 123 2.74 -14.72 -14.57
CA LEU A 123 3.75 -14.62 -15.62
C LEU A 123 4.63 -15.87 -15.57
N GLU A 124 5.35 -16.19 -16.65
CA GLU A 124 6.04 -17.48 -16.84
C GLU A 124 6.76 -18.01 -15.58
N ASN A 125 7.49 -17.14 -14.86
CA ASN A 125 8.20 -17.49 -13.62
C ASN A 125 7.91 -16.52 -12.44
N ARG A 126 6.82 -15.73 -12.51
CA ARG A 126 6.51 -14.72 -11.49
C ARG A 126 5.02 -14.78 -11.16
N MET A 127 4.72 -14.92 -9.88
CA MET A 127 3.37 -14.80 -9.35
C MET A 127 3.29 -13.48 -8.61
N ILE A 128 2.43 -12.58 -9.07
CA ILE A 128 2.31 -11.23 -8.51
C ILE A 128 0.86 -11.03 -8.08
N THR A 129 0.64 -10.75 -6.80
CA THR A 129 -0.70 -10.53 -6.26
C THR A 129 -1.10 -9.07 -6.42
N VAL A 130 -2.24 -8.82 -7.05
CA VAL A 130 -2.74 -7.45 -7.25
C VAL A 130 -3.48 -6.99 -6.01
N VAL A 131 -3.07 -5.82 -5.50
CA VAL A 131 -3.61 -5.17 -4.31
C VAL A 131 -4.43 -3.96 -4.74
N ASP A 132 -5.66 -3.90 -4.26
CA ASP A 132 -6.50 -2.73 -4.41
C ASP A 132 -6.36 -1.83 -3.16
N PRO A 133 -5.74 -0.64 -3.28
CA PRO A 133 -5.54 0.26 -2.15
C PRO A 133 -6.84 0.83 -1.59
N GLU A 134 -7.88 0.96 -2.42
CA GLU A 134 -9.21 1.40 -1.98
C GLU A 134 -9.79 0.36 -1.02
N ILE A 135 -9.86 -0.89 -1.45
CA ILE A 135 -10.39 -1.99 -0.62
C ILE A 135 -9.51 -2.18 0.63
N LEU A 136 -8.19 -2.05 0.50
CA LEU A 136 -7.26 -2.15 1.63
C LEU A 136 -7.60 -1.09 2.70
N SER A 137 -7.77 0.16 2.29
CA SER A 137 -8.12 1.26 3.20
C SER A 137 -9.49 1.08 3.88
N GLN A 138 -10.45 0.45 3.20
CA GLN A 138 -11.80 0.24 3.73
C GLN A 138 -11.90 -0.96 4.68
N THR A 139 -10.95 -1.90 4.62
CA THR A 139 -11.04 -3.18 5.34
C THR A 139 -10.05 -3.29 6.51
N LEU A 140 -9.02 -2.45 6.55
CA LEU A 140 -8.08 -2.41 7.68
C LEU A 140 -8.72 -1.82 8.94
N ALA A 141 -8.57 -2.54 10.05
CA ALA A 141 -9.15 -2.15 11.33
C ALA A 141 -8.50 -0.87 11.88
N GLY A 142 -9.31 0.17 12.10
CA GLY A 142 -8.87 1.44 12.68
C GLY A 142 -8.64 2.56 11.66
N MET A 143 -8.90 2.32 10.37
CA MET A 143 -8.78 3.35 9.33
C MET A 143 -9.71 4.55 9.53
N ASP A 144 -10.91 4.36 10.08
CA ASP A 144 -11.81 5.47 10.42
C ASP A 144 -11.14 6.46 11.41
N LYS A 145 -10.51 5.93 12.47
CA LYS A 145 -9.79 6.73 13.47
C LYS A 145 -8.57 7.42 12.88
N ILE A 146 -7.89 6.78 11.93
CA ILE A 146 -6.74 7.36 11.22
C ILE A 146 -7.22 8.56 10.40
N GLY A 147 -8.33 8.41 9.65
CA GLY A 147 -8.95 9.50 8.89
C GLY A 147 -9.32 10.69 9.77
N GLU A 148 -10.06 10.45 10.85
CA GLU A 148 -10.43 11.50 11.83
C GLU A 148 -9.20 12.23 12.39
N TYR A 149 -8.14 11.49 12.70
CA TYR A 149 -6.89 12.07 13.21
C TYR A 149 -6.21 12.97 12.17
N VAL A 150 -6.11 12.50 10.92
CA VAL A 150 -5.52 13.28 9.81
C VAL A 150 -6.30 14.57 9.59
N GLU A 151 -7.63 14.50 9.54
CA GLU A 151 -8.49 15.67 9.39
C GLU A 151 -8.30 16.68 10.52
N ALA A 152 -8.25 16.20 11.77
CA ALA A 152 -8.01 17.05 12.93
C ALA A 152 -6.65 17.77 12.86
N GLN A 153 -5.58 17.09 12.40
CA GLN A 153 -4.26 17.70 12.21
C GLN A 153 -4.26 18.74 11.08
N ILE A 154 -4.98 18.48 9.99
CA ILE A 154 -5.14 19.45 8.88
C ILE A 154 -5.89 20.70 9.37
N ALA A 155 -6.94 20.53 10.17
CA ALA A 155 -7.72 21.65 10.71
C ALA A 155 -6.91 22.53 11.67
N GLN A 156 -6.00 21.95 12.46
CA GLN A 156 -5.14 22.69 13.39
C GLN A 156 -4.00 23.46 12.71
N ALA A 157 -3.62 23.06 11.49
CA ALA A 157 -2.55 23.69 10.72
C ALA A 157 -3.04 24.89 9.87
N LYS A 158 -4.35 25.18 9.88
CA LYS A 158 -4.98 26.33 9.23
C LYS A 158 -5.19 27.46 10.24
#